data_AF-A0A8T1WRG3-F1
#
_entry.id   AF-A0A8T1WRG3-F1
#
_cell.length_a   1.000
_cell.length_b   1.000
_cell.length_c   1.000
_cell.angle_alpha   90.00
_cell.angle_beta   90.00
_cell.angle_gamma   90.00
#
_symmetry.space_group_name_H-M   'P 1'
#
loop_
_entity.id
_entity.type
_entity.pdbx_description
1 polymer ?
#
loop_
_entity_poly.entity_id
_entity_poly.type
_entity_poly.pdbx_seq_one_letter_code
_entity_poly.pdbx_strand_id
1 'polypeptide(L)'
;MASTLKKCLKLHKLFVAEVARSARLESEGGQVLSSLANVSQRLPALLQSSKTPSDDANDNDTSVMGILSYSCNTQSLLLQKHFLALEKSRTFLTDILRDYQELLRRLRSFTGDCVTLVDDALIEGENLADVEAELAAVTFPMHLLEWMETVLAMFEHEVLRKTRLVADLEYSDSVRLSAVHKQWSAKGAQGNVDHDYVQGGLQFPQAKTSASDSSERGSERGVKSKNKKKKNKTKK
;
A
#
# COMPACT_ATOMS: atom_id res chain seq x y z
N MET A 1 -7.37 -16.13 -29.75
CA MET A 1 -6.35 -15.09 -30.09
C MET A 1 -6.72 -13.66 -29.60
N ALA A 2 -7.42 -12.81 -30.39
CA ALA A 2 -7.67 -11.40 -30.00
C ALA A 2 -8.64 -11.23 -28.80
N SER A 3 -9.49 -12.23 -28.53
CA SER A 3 -10.39 -12.28 -27.37
C SER A 3 -9.63 -12.53 -26.07
N THR A 4 -8.74 -13.54 -26.04
CA THR A 4 -7.95 -13.93 -24.87
C THR A 4 -7.01 -12.81 -24.44
N LEU A 5 -6.28 -12.21 -25.39
CA LEU A 5 -5.45 -11.04 -25.13
C LEU A 5 -6.25 -9.87 -24.51
N LYS A 6 -7.44 -9.58 -25.05
CA LYS A 6 -8.33 -8.54 -24.50
C LYS A 6 -8.79 -8.88 -23.08
N LYS A 7 -9.08 -10.15 -22.78
CA LYS A 7 -9.46 -10.61 -21.43
C LYS A 7 -8.28 -10.47 -20.45
N CYS A 8 -7.07 -10.91 -20.84
CA CYS A 8 -5.85 -10.75 -20.04
C CYS A 8 -5.55 -9.27 -19.73
N LEU A 9 -5.66 -8.39 -20.73
CA LEU A 9 -5.49 -6.94 -20.52
C LEU A 9 -6.55 -6.35 -19.57
N LYS A 10 -7.78 -6.86 -19.61
CA LYS A 10 -8.84 -6.45 -18.69
C LYS A 10 -8.54 -6.90 -17.27
N LEU A 11 -8.09 -8.14 -17.08
CA LEU A 11 -7.66 -8.65 -15.77
C LEU A 11 -6.50 -7.85 -15.20
N HIS A 12 -5.46 -7.59 -16.00
CA HIS A 12 -4.34 -6.75 -15.59
C HIS A 12 -4.81 -5.38 -15.08
N LYS A 13 -5.74 -4.72 -15.79
CA LYS A 13 -6.31 -3.44 -15.35
C LYS A 13 -7.04 -3.54 -14.01
N LEU A 14 -7.82 -4.60 -13.81
CA LEU A 14 -8.53 -4.83 -12.55
C LEU A 14 -7.56 -5.12 -11.41
N PHE A 15 -6.52 -5.90 -11.68
CA PHE A 15 -5.46 -6.22 -10.74
C PHE A 15 -4.70 -4.97 -10.30
N VAL A 16 -4.24 -4.14 -11.24
CA VAL A 16 -3.56 -2.86 -10.93
C VAL A 16 -4.48 -1.90 -10.17
N ALA A 17 -5.77 -1.83 -10.53
CA ALA A 17 -6.73 -1.01 -9.80
C ALA A 17 -6.94 -1.50 -8.35
N GLU A 18 -6.84 -2.80 -8.11
CA GLU A 18 -6.91 -3.38 -6.77
C GLU A 18 -5.62 -3.13 -5.99
N VAL A 19 -4.45 -3.31 -6.62
CA VAL A 19 -3.15 -2.91 -6.05
C VAL A 19 -3.16 -1.43 -5.66
N ALA A 20 -3.71 -0.54 -6.48
CA ALA A 20 -3.80 0.89 -6.15
C ALA A 20 -4.67 1.18 -4.92
N ARG A 21 -5.68 0.34 -4.62
CA ARG A 21 -6.51 0.48 -3.40
C ARG A 21 -5.74 0.21 -2.12
N SER A 22 -4.65 -0.57 -2.16
CA SER A 22 -3.78 -0.78 -1.00
C SER A 22 -3.21 0.52 -0.43
N ALA A 23 -2.97 1.54 -1.26
CA ALA A 23 -2.42 2.82 -0.82
C ALA A 23 -3.31 3.53 0.20
N ARG A 24 -4.63 3.35 0.11
CA ARG A 24 -5.57 3.87 1.11
C ARG A 24 -5.38 3.17 2.44
N LEU A 25 -5.34 1.83 2.44
CA LEU A 25 -5.13 1.02 3.64
C LEU A 25 -3.77 1.32 4.29
N GLU A 26 -2.73 1.61 3.49
CA GLU A 26 -1.42 2.05 3.98
C GLU A 26 -1.56 3.36 4.78
N SER A 27 -2.24 4.35 4.20
CA SER A 27 -2.40 5.66 4.82
C SER A 27 -3.25 5.60 6.09
N GLU A 28 -4.34 4.83 6.08
CA GLU A 28 -5.23 4.67 7.24
C GLU A 28 -4.51 3.94 8.38
N GLY A 29 -3.80 2.85 8.10
CA GLY A 29 -3.04 2.13 9.13
C GLY A 29 -1.92 2.98 9.72
N GLY A 30 -1.22 3.76 8.88
CA GLY A 30 -0.19 4.70 9.33
C GLY A 30 -0.77 5.78 10.25
N GLN A 31 -1.93 6.33 9.90
CA GLN A 31 -2.61 7.33 10.72
C GLN A 31 -3.04 6.75 12.09
N VAL A 32 -3.59 5.54 12.13
CA VAL A 32 -3.98 4.89 13.38
C VAL A 32 -2.75 4.65 14.27
N LEU A 33 -1.67 4.11 13.71
CA LEU A 33 -0.42 3.86 14.47
C LEU A 33 0.24 5.16 14.95
N SER A 34 0.20 6.23 14.16
CA SER A 34 0.68 7.56 14.56
C SER A 34 -0.12 8.11 15.73
N SER A 35 -1.46 8.07 15.65
CA SER A 35 -2.34 8.47 16.73
C SER A 35 -2.08 7.65 17.99
N LEU A 36 -1.87 6.34 17.84
CA LEU A 36 -1.60 5.43 18.93
C LEU A 36 -0.27 5.73 19.64
N ALA A 37 0.80 5.95 18.88
CA ALA A 37 2.08 6.37 19.42
C ALA A 37 1.95 7.68 20.21
N ASN A 38 1.20 8.66 19.71
CA ASN A 38 0.97 9.93 20.40
C ASN A 38 0.18 9.78 21.71
N VAL A 39 -0.85 8.92 21.73
CA VAL A 39 -1.65 8.62 22.93
C VAL A 39 -0.77 7.90 23.97
N SER A 40 0.04 6.94 23.55
CA SER A 40 0.90 6.16 24.45
C SER A 40 1.95 7.01 25.16
N GLN A 41 2.51 8.05 24.51
CA GLN A 41 3.48 8.96 25.13
C GLN A 41 2.91 9.76 26.31
N ARG A 42 1.59 9.98 26.32
CA ARG A 42 0.90 10.77 27.37
C ARG A 42 0.47 9.91 28.55
N LEU A 43 0.38 8.59 28.36
CA LEU A 43 -0.13 7.64 29.35
C LEU A 43 0.74 7.57 30.62
N PRO A 44 2.10 7.50 30.56
CA PRO A 44 2.94 7.47 31.74
C PRO A 44 2.78 8.71 32.64
N ALA A 45 2.65 9.89 32.03
CA ALA A 45 2.50 11.14 32.75
C ALA A 45 1.16 11.22 33.52
N LEU A 46 0.10 10.61 32.97
CA LEU A 46 -1.21 10.47 33.62
C LEU A 46 -1.24 9.39 34.72
N LEU A 47 -0.34 8.41 34.66
CA LEU A 47 -0.24 7.35 35.68
C LEU A 47 0.67 7.74 36.86
N GLN A 48 1.65 8.61 36.64
CA GLN A 48 2.57 9.07 37.69
C GLN A 48 1.93 10.09 38.64
N SER A 49 0.97 10.91 38.17
CA SER A 49 0.31 11.91 39.01
C SER A 49 -0.63 11.34 40.09
N SER A 50 -0.84 10.01 40.15
CA SER A 50 -1.59 9.35 41.23
C SER A 50 -0.71 8.84 42.38
N LYS A 51 0.62 8.94 42.29
CA LYS A 51 1.49 8.62 43.42
C LYS A 51 1.41 9.79 44.41
N THR A 52 0.84 9.50 45.58
CA THR A 52 0.79 10.40 46.74
C THR A 52 2.12 11.09 46.99
N PRO A 53 2.14 12.38 47.37
CA PRO A 53 3.38 13.08 47.69
C PRO A 53 4.02 12.39 48.89
N SER A 54 5.19 11.78 48.70
CA SER A 54 6.10 11.54 49.80
C SER A 54 6.67 12.90 50.24
N ASP A 55 6.67 13.15 51.55
CA ASP A 55 7.01 14.38 52.28
C ASP A 55 8.40 15.03 52.02
N ASP A 56 9.09 14.72 50.93
CA ASP A 56 10.31 15.43 50.54
C ASP A 56 9.97 16.52 49.52
N ALA A 57 9.76 17.72 50.07
CA ALA A 57 9.65 18.97 49.34
C ALA A 57 10.90 19.20 48.46
N ASN A 58 10.80 18.81 47.19
CA ASN A 58 11.56 19.47 46.14
C ASN A 58 10.60 19.87 45.01
N ASP A 59 10.47 21.17 44.91
CA ASP A 59 9.39 21.96 44.35
C ASP A 59 9.52 22.10 42.83
N ASN A 60 9.19 21.05 42.05
CA ASN A 60 9.20 21.18 40.58
C ASN A 60 8.26 20.26 39.76
N ASP A 61 7.35 19.49 40.39
CA ASP A 61 6.52 18.49 39.67
C ASP A 61 5.05 18.90 39.44
N THR A 62 4.73 20.19 39.61
CA THR A 62 3.41 20.75 39.34
C THR A 62 3.34 21.39 37.96
N SER A 63 3.17 20.60 36.88
CA SER A 63 2.56 21.15 35.65
C SER A 63 2.10 20.14 34.57
N VAL A 64 2.17 18.82 34.72
CA VAL A 64 1.72 17.93 33.62
C VAL A 64 0.26 18.19 33.24
N MET A 65 -0.59 18.52 34.22
CA MET A 65 -2.01 18.84 34.02
C MET A 65 -2.31 20.34 33.92
N GLY A 66 -1.37 21.23 34.26
CA GLY A 66 -1.60 22.68 34.27
C GLY A 66 -2.90 23.07 34.98
N ILE A 67 -3.75 23.85 34.32
CA ILE A 67 -5.05 24.31 34.84
C ILE A 67 -6.00 23.15 35.19
N LEU A 68 -5.82 21.98 34.56
CA LEU A 68 -6.66 20.80 34.81
C LEU A 68 -6.41 20.14 36.18
N SER A 69 -5.36 20.54 36.90
CA SER A 69 -5.15 20.10 38.29
C SER A 69 -6.20 20.66 39.24
N TYR A 70 -6.85 21.76 38.88
CA TYR A 70 -7.88 22.41 39.68
C TYR A 70 -9.29 21.82 39.45
N SER A 71 -9.46 20.96 38.44
CA SER A 71 -10.74 20.28 38.16
C SER A 71 -10.79 18.89 38.78
N CYS A 72 -11.93 18.54 39.37
CA CYS A 72 -12.15 17.23 39.98
C CYS A 72 -12.20 16.12 38.91
N ASN A 73 -11.68 14.94 39.24
CA ASN A 73 -11.73 13.72 38.42
C ASN A 73 -11.08 13.80 37.02
N THR A 74 -10.32 14.85 36.71
CA THR A 74 -9.72 15.06 35.37
C THR A 74 -8.81 13.91 34.95
N GLN A 75 -7.99 13.42 35.88
CA GLN A 75 -7.07 12.32 35.64
C GLN A 75 -7.81 11.03 35.27
N SER A 76 -8.82 10.63 36.06
CA SER A 76 -9.65 9.45 35.79
C SER A 76 -10.35 9.54 34.43
N LEU A 77 -10.88 10.71 34.09
CA LEU A 77 -11.57 10.92 32.80
C LEU A 77 -10.58 10.85 31.63
N LEU A 78 -9.41 11.48 31.75
CA LEU A 78 -8.37 11.42 30.73
C LEU A 78 -7.88 9.99 30.54
N LEU A 79 -7.60 9.27 31.63
CA LEU A 79 -7.19 7.88 31.59
C LEU A 79 -8.22 7.00 30.86
N GLN A 80 -9.51 7.16 31.20
CA GLN A 80 -10.61 6.47 30.53
C GLN A 80 -10.65 6.79 29.03
N LYS A 81 -10.47 8.05 28.63
CA LYS A 81 -10.43 8.44 27.22
C LYS A 81 -9.23 7.87 26.49
N HIS A 82 -8.07 7.78 27.14
CA HIS A 82 -6.88 7.18 26.54
C HIS A 82 -7.09 5.68 26.34
N PHE A 83 -7.56 4.92 27.34
CA PHE A 83 -7.89 3.50 27.17
C PHE A 83 -8.92 3.25 26.08
N LEU A 84 -9.98 4.06 26.03
CA LEU A 84 -10.98 3.96 24.95
C LEU A 84 -10.34 4.22 23.57
N ALA A 85 -9.40 5.16 23.47
CA ALA A 85 -8.68 5.42 22.22
C ALA A 85 -7.78 4.22 21.83
N LEU A 86 -7.16 3.55 22.80
CA LEU A 86 -6.37 2.34 22.56
C LEU A 86 -7.24 1.20 22.01
N GLU A 87 -8.37 0.92 22.66
CA GLU A 87 -9.33 -0.11 22.23
C GLU A 87 -9.86 0.17 20.82
N LYS A 88 -10.27 1.41 20.56
CA LYS A 88 -10.74 1.81 19.22
C LYS A 88 -9.66 1.64 18.16
N SER A 89 -8.42 2.06 18.46
CA SER A 89 -7.29 1.93 17.54
C SER A 89 -7.00 0.47 17.21
N ARG A 90 -7.09 -0.44 18.20
CA ARG A 90 -6.98 -1.89 17.98
C ARG A 90 -8.02 -2.40 17.00
N THR A 91 -9.28 -2.02 17.19
CA THR A 91 -10.38 -2.42 16.33
C THR A 91 -10.15 -1.91 14.91
N PHE A 92 -9.77 -0.64 14.75
CA PHE A 92 -9.44 -0.07 13.45
C PHE A 92 -8.29 -0.81 12.76
N LEU A 93 -7.20 -1.14 13.46
CA LEU A 93 -6.09 -1.91 12.88
C LEU A 93 -6.53 -3.31 12.46
N THR A 94 -7.40 -3.95 13.24
CA THR A 94 -7.93 -5.28 12.91
C THR A 94 -8.82 -5.23 11.66
N ASP A 95 -9.68 -4.20 11.56
CA ASP A 95 -10.51 -3.98 10.37
C ASP A 95 -9.64 -3.70 9.14
N ILE A 96 -8.60 -2.86 9.25
CA ILE A 96 -7.66 -2.59 8.16
C ILE A 96 -6.96 -3.88 7.71
N LEU A 97 -6.49 -4.72 8.64
CA LEU A 97 -5.88 -6.00 8.30
C LEU A 97 -6.86 -6.96 7.62
N ARG A 98 -8.14 -6.96 8.02
CA ARG A 98 -9.19 -7.71 7.34
C ARG A 98 -9.38 -7.22 5.90
N ASP A 99 -9.36 -5.91 5.68
CA ASP A 99 -9.51 -5.32 4.35
C ASP A 99 -8.29 -5.63 3.45
N TYR A 100 -7.09 -5.71 4.02
CA TYR A 100 -5.91 -6.24 3.31
C TYR A 100 -6.07 -7.72 2.90
N GLN A 101 -6.64 -8.55 3.77
CA GLN A 101 -6.92 -9.96 3.44
C GLN A 101 -7.95 -10.08 2.32
N GLU A 102 -8.97 -9.22 2.32
CA GLU A 102 -9.96 -9.15 1.24
C GLU A 102 -9.32 -8.67 -0.08
N LEU A 103 -8.37 -7.72 -0.02
CA LEU A 103 -7.57 -7.31 -1.17
C LEU A 103 -6.77 -8.50 -1.73
N LEU A 104 -6.07 -9.26 -0.89
CA LEU A 104 -5.34 -10.46 -1.31
C LEU A 104 -6.25 -11.51 -1.95
N ARG A 105 -7.44 -11.74 -1.37
CA ARG A 105 -8.42 -12.67 -1.94
C ARG A 105 -8.80 -12.28 -3.37
N ARG A 106 -8.95 -10.99 -3.65
CA ARG A 106 -9.26 -10.48 -4.99
C ARG A 106 -8.07 -10.57 -5.95
N LEU A 107 -6.86 -10.26 -5.50
CA LEU A 107 -5.65 -10.46 -6.30
C LEU A 107 -5.45 -11.93 -6.69
N ARG A 108 -5.69 -12.87 -5.75
CA ARG A 108 -5.69 -14.32 -6.03
C ARG A 108 -6.75 -14.70 -7.06
N SER A 109 -7.96 -14.18 -6.93
CA SER A 109 -9.04 -14.42 -7.90
C SER A 109 -8.63 -13.99 -9.30
N PHE A 110 -8.09 -12.78 -9.46
CA PHE A 110 -7.65 -12.30 -10.78
C PHE A 110 -6.48 -13.10 -11.34
N THR A 111 -5.56 -13.54 -10.48
CA THR A 111 -4.43 -14.38 -10.89
C THR A 111 -4.93 -15.75 -11.35
N GLY A 112 -5.85 -16.38 -10.59
CA GLY A 112 -6.49 -17.64 -10.98
C GLY A 112 -7.29 -17.53 -12.28
N ASP A 113 -8.04 -16.44 -12.48
CA ASP A 113 -8.70 -16.16 -13.76
C ASP A 113 -7.67 -16.04 -14.90
N CYS A 114 -6.50 -15.46 -14.64
CA CYS A 114 -5.43 -15.35 -15.64
C CYS A 114 -4.81 -16.72 -15.97
N VAL A 115 -4.62 -17.61 -14.98
CA VAL A 115 -4.18 -19.00 -15.18
C VAL A 115 -5.13 -19.70 -16.15
N THR A 116 -6.45 -19.63 -15.91
CA THR A 116 -7.42 -20.29 -16.80
C THR A 116 -7.37 -19.75 -18.24
N LEU A 117 -7.12 -18.45 -18.42
CA LEU A 117 -6.98 -17.86 -19.76
C LEU A 117 -5.67 -18.25 -20.45
N VAL A 118 -4.61 -18.49 -19.69
CA VAL A 118 -3.33 -18.98 -20.21
C VAL A 118 -3.47 -20.44 -20.63
N ASP A 119 -4.12 -21.27 -19.82
CA ASP A 119 -4.41 -22.67 -20.15
C ASP A 119 -5.30 -22.77 -21.41
N ASP A 120 -6.36 -21.97 -21.49
CA ASP A 120 -7.20 -21.87 -22.69
C ASP A 120 -6.38 -21.43 -23.92
N ALA A 121 -5.46 -20.48 -23.75
CA ALA A 121 -4.59 -20.01 -24.84
C ALA A 121 -3.62 -21.08 -25.33
N LEU A 122 -3.10 -21.93 -24.43
CA LEU A 122 -2.24 -23.06 -24.76
C LEU A 122 -3.02 -24.11 -25.57
N ILE A 123 -4.22 -24.47 -25.12
CA ILE A 123 -5.08 -25.44 -25.81
C ILE A 123 -5.54 -24.92 -27.18
N GLU A 124 -5.91 -23.63 -27.27
CA GLU A 124 -6.21 -22.99 -28.55
C GLU A 124 -4.98 -22.89 -29.48
N GLY A 125 -3.79 -22.73 -28.89
CA GLY A 125 -2.51 -22.58 -29.60
C GLY A 125 -2.07 -23.86 -30.30
N GLU A 126 -2.23 -25.02 -29.65
CA GLU A 126 -1.86 -26.34 -30.20
C GLU A 126 -2.64 -26.70 -31.48
N ASN A 127 -3.75 -26.00 -31.75
CA ASN A 127 -4.57 -26.15 -32.95
C ASN A 127 -4.14 -25.23 -34.12
N LEU A 128 -3.08 -24.43 -33.97
CA LEU A 128 -2.57 -23.54 -35.01
C LEU A 128 -1.52 -24.24 -35.88
N ALA A 129 -1.60 -24.04 -37.20
CA ALA A 129 -0.65 -24.62 -38.16
C ALA A 129 0.72 -23.91 -38.19
N ASP A 130 0.86 -22.78 -37.50
CA ASP A 130 2.05 -21.93 -37.50
C ASP A 130 2.62 -21.76 -36.08
N VAL A 131 3.76 -22.40 -35.85
CA VAL A 131 4.48 -22.45 -34.56
C VAL A 131 4.93 -21.07 -34.09
N GLU A 132 5.23 -20.16 -35.02
CA GLU A 132 5.74 -18.82 -34.66
C GLU A 132 4.60 -17.90 -34.17
N ALA A 133 3.42 -18.04 -34.78
CA ALA A 133 2.20 -17.36 -34.35
C ALA A 133 1.65 -17.94 -33.04
N GLU A 134 1.79 -19.26 -32.82
CA GLU A 134 1.44 -19.94 -31.58
C GLU A 134 2.29 -19.44 -30.41
N LEU A 135 3.62 -19.40 -30.57
CA LEU A 135 4.53 -18.93 -29.53
C LEU A 135 4.23 -17.48 -29.14
N ALA A 136 4.02 -16.60 -30.12
CA ALA A 136 3.70 -15.19 -29.87
C ALA A 136 2.34 -14.98 -29.15
N ALA A 137 1.37 -15.86 -29.40
CA ALA A 137 0.05 -15.78 -28.79
C ALA A 137 0.04 -16.11 -27.30
N VAL A 138 0.90 -17.04 -26.88
CA VAL A 138 1.01 -17.54 -25.51
C VAL A 138 2.02 -16.75 -24.69
N THR A 139 3.04 -16.16 -25.34
CA THR A 139 4.13 -15.45 -24.65
C THR A 139 3.61 -14.33 -23.74
N PHE A 140 2.73 -13.44 -24.23
CA PHE A 140 2.24 -12.32 -23.41
C PHE A 140 1.38 -12.77 -22.21
N PRO A 141 0.36 -13.64 -22.38
CA PRO A 141 -0.40 -14.19 -21.25
C PRO A 141 0.48 -14.84 -20.18
N MET A 142 1.52 -15.59 -20.59
CA MET A 142 2.47 -16.21 -19.66
C MET A 142 3.27 -15.17 -18.86
N HIS A 143 3.85 -14.18 -19.52
CA HIS A 143 4.59 -13.11 -18.83
C HIS A 143 3.68 -12.31 -17.89
N LEU A 144 2.44 -12.07 -18.31
CA LEU A 144 1.45 -11.39 -17.46
C LEU A 144 1.16 -12.20 -16.19
N LEU A 145 0.95 -13.51 -16.34
CA LEU A 145 0.70 -14.40 -15.22
C LEU A 145 1.88 -14.41 -14.23
N GLU A 146 3.10 -14.60 -14.73
CA GLU A 146 4.32 -14.59 -13.91
C GLU A 146 4.47 -13.27 -13.13
N TRP A 147 4.19 -12.14 -13.78
CA TRP A 147 4.20 -10.84 -13.11
C TRP A 147 3.10 -10.73 -12.05
N MET A 148 1.86 -11.15 -12.35
CA MET A 148 0.75 -11.12 -11.39
C MET A 148 1.03 -12.00 -10.17
N GLU A 149 1.61 -13.19 -10.35
CA GLU A 149 2.04 -14.08 -9.27
C GLU A 149 3.13 -13.46 -8.42
N THR A 150 4.13 -12.83 -9.06
CA THR A 150 5.23 -12.14 -8.34
C THR A 150 4.68 -10.99 -7.49
N VAL A 151 3.80 -10.16 -8.06
CA VAL A 151 3.15 -9.06 -7.32
C VAL A 151 2.28 -9.59 -6.20
N LEU A 152 1.49 -10.64 -6.45
CA LEU A 152 0.68 -11.28 -5.42
C LEU A 152 1.55 -11.77 -4.25
N ALA A 153 2.65 -12.48 -4.52
CA ALA A 153 3.57 -12.97 -3.49
C ALA A 153 4.16 -11.82 -2.64
N MET A 154 4.56 -10.72 -3.28
CA MET A 154 5.01 -9.50 -2.57
C MET A 154 3.94 -8.99 -1.60
N PHE A 155 2.69 -8.88 -2.05
CA PHE A 155 1.58 -8.44 -1.19
C PHE A 155 1.24 -9.46 -0.10
N GLU A 156 1.34 -10.77 -0.34
CA GLU A 156 1.12 -11.79 0.69
C GLU A 156 2.15 -11.66 1.82
N HIS A 157 3.43 -11.52 1.46
CA HIS A 157 4.50 -11.28 2.43
C HIS A 157 4.34 -9.95 3.17
N GLU A 158 3.90 -8.89 2.47
CA GLU A 158 3.61 -7.58 3.05
C GLU A 158 2.53 -7.67 4.14
N VAL A 159 1.40 -8.33 3.83
CA VAL A 159 0.29 -8.51 4.77
C VAL A 159 0.72 -9.36 5.96
N LEU A 160 1.46 -10.45 5.74
CA LEU A 160 2.01 -11.26 6.84
C LEU A 160 2.92 -10.44 7.76
N ARG A 161 3.78 -9.59 7.20
CA ARG A 161 4.63 -8.68 8.00
C ARG A 161 3.77 -7.73 8.83
N LYS A 162 2.77 -7.07 8.22
CA LYS A 162 1.88 -6.13 8.91
C LYS A 162 1.06 -6.82 10.01
N THR A 163 0.58 -8.03 9.77
CA THR A 163 -0.12 -8.82 10.80
C THR A 163 0.78 -9.09 12.00
N ARG A 164 2.03 -9.52 11.77
CA ARG A 164 3.00 -9.75 12.86
C ARG A 164 3.36 -8.45 13.59
N LEU A 165 3.48 -7.36 12.85
CA LEU A 165 3.80 -6.04 13.41
C LEU A 165 2.73 -5.55 14.40
N VAL A 166 1.47 -5.92 14.16
CA VAL A 166 0.31 -5.49 14.95
C VAL A 166 -0.12 -6.52 16.01
N ALA A 167 0.24 -7.80 15.85
CA ALA A 167 -0.26 -8.91 16.69
C ALA A 167 -0.03 -8.73 18.19
N ASP A 168 1.17 -8.28 18.57
CA ASP A 168 1.59 -8.20 19.97
C ASP A 168 1.67 -6.74 20.47
N LEU A 169 0.89 -5.82 19.88
CA LEU A 169 0.95 -4.40 20.23
C LEU A 169 0.55 -4.15 21.69
N GLU A 170 1.54 -3.85 22.51
CA GLU A 170 1.37 -3.37 23.87
C GLU A 170 1.36 -1.84 23.88
N TYR A 171 0.28 -1.26 24.41
CA TYR A 171 0.07 0.19 24.40
C TYR A 171 0.86 0.96 25.46
N SER A 172 1.45 0.24 26.42
CA SER A 172 2.34 0.76 27.45
C SER A 172 3.72 1.14 26.89
N ASP A 173 4.16 0.50 25.80
CA ASP A 173 5.47 0.74 25.21
C ASP A 173 5.41 1.73 24.04
N SER A 174 5.55 3.01 24.39
CA SER A 174 5.56 4.11 23.40
C SER A 174 6.73 4.04 22.42
N VAL A 175 7.87 3.45 22.82
CA VAL A 175 9.06 3.32 21.95
C VAL A 175 8.77 2.28 20.87
N ARG A 176 8.22 1.14 21.27
CA ARG A 176 7.78 0.10 20.35
C ARG A 176 6.68 0.58 19.41
N LEU A 177 5.69 1.32 19.91
CA LEU A 177 4.65 1.91 19.06
C LEU A 177 5.21 2.88 18.01
N SER A 178 6.18 3.72 18.39
CA SER A 178 6.86 4.60 17.44
C SER A 178 7.65 3.81 16.39
N ALA A 179 8.32 2.72 16.79
CA ALA A 179 9.02 1.83 15.87
C ALA A 179 8.06 1.14 14.90
N VAL A 180 6.94 0.60 15.40
CA VAL A 180 5.89 -0.02 14.60
C VAL A 180 5.32 0.97 13.59
N HIS A 181 5.01 2.20 13.99
CA HIS A 181 4.55 3.25 13.08
C HIS A 181 5.55 3.51 11.95
N LYS A 182 6.86 3.57 12.26
CA LYS A 182 7.91 3.76 11.23
C LYS A 182 8.04 2.56 10.27
N GLN A 183 7.80 1.35 10.77
CA GLN A 183 7.89 0.10 10.00
C GLN A 183 6.63 -0.24 9.22
N TRP A 184 5.53 0.49 9.44
CA TRP A 184 4.26 0.22 8.78
C TRP A 184 4.36 0.34 7.26
N SER A 185 5.06 1.34 6.75
CA SER A 185 5.06 1.66 5.31
C SER A 185 5.66 0.55 4.45
N ALA A 186 4.92 0.12 3.43
CA ALA A 186 5.39 -0.79 2.39
C ALA A 186 6.53 -0.21 1.52
N LYS A 187 6.69 1.13 1.49
CA LYS A 187 7.77 1.83 0.77
C LYS A 187 9.07 1.95 1.55
N GLY A 188 9.07 1.55 2.81
CA GLY A 188 10.24 1.65 3.68
C GLY A 188 11.25 0.53 3.43
N ALA A 189 12.40 0.63 4.08
CA ALA A 189 13.44 -0.41 4.03
C ALA A 189 13.00 -1.79 4.55
N GLN A 190 11.86 -1.86 5.26
CA GLN A 190 11.27 -3.11 5.74
C GLN A 190 10.05 -3.56 4.94
N GLY A 191 9.72 -2.85 3.86
CA GLY A 191 8.69 -3.21 2.89
C GLY A 191 9.04 -4.50 2.13
N ASN A 192 8.04 -5.31 1.84
CA ASN A 192 8.18 -6.50 0.99
C ASN A 192 7.70 -6.24 -0.45
N VAL A 193 7.30 -5.00 -0.75
CA VAL A 193 6.77 -4.60 -2.05
C VAL A 193 7.80 -3.73 -2.77
N ASP A 194 8.31 -4.24 -3.88
CA ASP A 194 9.08 -3.42 -4.82
C ASP A 194 8.10 -2.55 -5.63
N HIS A 195 7.99 -1.29 -5.23
CA HIS A 195 7.11 -0.34 -5.89
C HIS A 195 7.57 0.03 -7.31
N ASP A 196 8.88 -0.03 -7.58
CA ASP A 196 9.41 0.29 -8.91
C ASP A 196 9.09 -0.85 -9.88
N TYR A 197 9.16 -2.10 -9.43
CA TYR A 197 8.71 -3.26 -10.20
C TYR A 197 7.19 -3.24 -10.46
N VAL A 198 6.39 -2.96 -9.43
CA VAL A 198 4.92 -2.91 -9.54
C VAL A 198 4.47 -1.76 -10.44
N GLN A 199 5.13 -0.59 -10.38
CA GLN A 199 4.81 0.57 -11.24
C GLN A 199 5.39 0.47 -12.64
N GLY A 200 6.58 -0.13 -12.78
CA GLY A 200 7.23 -0.39 -14.07
C GLY A 200 6.36 -1.28 -14.95
N GLY A 201 5.64 -2.21 -14.33
CA GLY A 201 4.61 -3.04 -14.98
C GLY A 201 5.16 -3.94 -16.08
N LEU A 202 4.25 -4.70 -16.72
CA LEU A 202 4.61 -5.51 -17.88
C LEU A 202 4.79 -4.62 -19.12
N GLN A 203 5.87 -4.83 -19.88
CA GLN A 203 5.98 -4.22 -21.21
C GLN A 203 4.91 -4.84 -22.12
N PHE A 204 3.94 -4.02 -22.54
CA PHE A 204 2.89 -4.50 -23.44
C PHE A 204 3.44 -4.77 -24.85
N PRO A 205 2.96 -5.81 -25.55
CA PRO A 205 3.30 -6.04 -26.94
C PRO A 205 2.89 -4.81 -27.74
N GLN A 206 3.88 -4.07 -28.26
CA GLN A 206 3.60 -3.02 -29.20
C GLN A 206 3.05 -3.66 -30.47
N ALA A 207 1.86 -3.25 -30.90
CA ALA A 207 1.42 -3.54 -32.25
C ALA A 207 2.47 -2.94 -33.20
N LYS A 208 3.21 -3.81 -33.91
CA LYS A 208 4.11 -3.39 -34.98
C LYS A 208 3.27 -2.59 -35.98
N THR A 209 3.29 -1.27 -35.85
CA THR A 209 2.87 -0.38 -36.92
C THR A 209 4.00 -0.47 -37.94
N SER A 210 3.74 -1.17 -39.02
CA SER A 210 4.58 -1.14 -40.21
C SER A 210 4.59 0.30 -40.72
N ALA A 211 5.65 1.04 -40.40
CA ALA A 211 6.01 2.28 -41.05
C ALA A 211 7.52 2.27 -41.32
N SER A 212 7.84 1.72 -42.49
CA SER A 212 8.95 2.05 -43.39
C SER A 212 10.34 2.36 -42.82
N ASP A 213 11.30 1.52 -43.20
CA ASP A 213 12.69 1.86 -43.43
C ASP A 213 12.87 3.24 -44.09
N SER A 214 13.71 4.07 -43.48
CA SER A 214 14.77 4.78 -44.22
C SER A 214 15.88 5.18 -43.26
N SER A 215 17.06 4.64 -43.56
CA SER A 215 18.37 5.10 -43.09
C SER A 215 18.57 6.59 -43.35
N GLU A 216 19.20 7.33 -42.42
CA GLU A 216 20.50 7.96 -42.66
C GLU A 216 21.04 8.77 -41.47
N ARG A 217 22.36 8.92 -41.51
CA ARG A 217 23.32 9.46 -40.54
C ARG A 217 23.08 10.93 -40.16
N GLY A 218 23.47 11.26 -38.92
CA GLY A 218 24.44 12.34 -38.70
C GLY A 218 23.94 13.68 -38.13
N SER A 219 24.59 14.05 -37.02
CA SER A 219 24.99 15.41 -36.62
C SER A 219 24.04 16.31 -35.78
N GLU A 220 24.57 16.58 -34.57
CA GLU A 220 24.69 17.89 -33.91
C GLU A 220 23.50 18.63 -33.24
N ARG A 221 23.76 18.91 -31.94
CA ARG A 221 23.56 20.18 -31.20
C ARG A 221 22.14 20.76 -31.05
N GLY A 222 21.64 20.67 -29.80
CA GLY A 222 21.53 21.85 -28.96
C GLY A 222 20.17 22.58 -28.80
N VAL A 223 19.70 22.58 -27.55
CA VAL A 223 19.26 23.77 -26.77
C VAL A 223 17.88 24.42 -27.02
N LYS A 224 17.07 24.43 -25.93
CA LYS A 224 16.01 25.40 -25.49
C LYS A 224 14.74 25.52 -26.37
N SER A 225 13.56 25.99 -25.93
CA SER A 225 12.90 26.34 -24.65
C SER A 225 11.61 27.08 -25.05
N LYS A 226 10.49 26.88 -24.31
CA LYS A 226 9.26 27.72 -24.26
C LYS A 226 8.40 27.70 -25.55
N ASN A 227 7.07 27.72 -25.53
CA ASN A 227 6.20 28.58 -24.73
C ASN A 227 4.70 28.21 -24.90
N LYS A 228 3.90 28.58 -23.88
CA LYS A 228 2.53 29.15 -23.91
C LYS A 228 1.34 28.38 -24.53
N LYS A 229 0.53 27.82 -23.62
CA LYS A 229 -0.85 28.25 -23.25
C LYS A 229 -1.65 28.99 -24.34
N LYS A 230 -2.72 28.35 -24.87
CA LYS A 230 -3.85 29.06 -25.49
C LYS A 230 -5.18 28.55 -24.94
N LYS A 231 -5.78 29.41 -24.12
CA LYS A 231 -7.17 29.41 -23.65
C LYS A 231 -7.99 29.94 -24.83
N ASN A 232 -9.05 29.27 -25.26
CA ASN A 232 -10.08 29.92 -26.07
C ASN A 232 -11.48 29.55 -25.57
N LYS A 233 -12.24 30.61 -25.33
CA LYS A 233 -13.59 30.65 -24.79
C LYS A 233 -14.52 31.00 -25.95
N THR A 234 -15.64 30.28 -26.07
CA THR A 234 -16.95 30.70 -26.63
C THR A 234 -17.06 31.19 -28.07
N LYS A 235 -17.95 30.55 -28.85
CA LYS A 235 -19.26 31.10 -29.28
C LYS A 235 -19.93 30.18 -30.31
N LYS A 236 -21.07 29.57 -29.97
CA LYS A 236 -22.40 29.92 -30.49
C LYS A 236 -23.46 29.13 -29.75
#